data_AF-A0A9P7EWR7-F1
#
_entry.id   AF-A0A9P7EWR7-F1
#
_cell.length_a   1.000
_cell.length_b   1.000
_cell.length_c   1.000
_cell.angle_alpha   90.00
_cell.angle_beta   90.00
_cell.angle_gamma   90.00
#
_symmetry.space_group_name_H-M   'P 1'
#
loop_
_entity.id
_entity.type
_entity.pdbx_description
1 polymer ?
#
loop_
_entity_poly.entity_id
_entity_poly.type
_entity_poly.pdbx_seq_one_letter_code
_entity_poly.pdbx_strand_id
1 'polypeptide(L)'
;MVGVQFDKKDIVRIDKSSALPRFANVLLEQFEITLWTRYEGALSDDTTAIAYREYDLITAICLVLESAKHYYNRSFHDMRNLDVCGKIYSRMRSSRAEQNPPWELFGALHDALRFTFNAAKVSRDPADLWNGQYFWTGDSHSPEDFDWLVDYLEYIYSDDQEAAFDILVLLGVLKFFKILIACMGSSMPVHLRHAALRLAHSAREEMVSIDAIDDAMLRDMILTEFSPAILTAVCPQPGVTHSDDSPDRCVHDQRDLCYLELLFALARNSNWHPHLVEDHHIDRCISIVLKGCFGQRAFYLAGILLRIAPSEQSSVTSLNSITGQQWWDMMRDAWLHASFTTDDIHCFEFLPVLVEGAKRYMHIAAQNYIAWEVHLKFFIERVDHVVDALETRDSQQGDGEGVAVAVKELRTAASDMLEELVSSQRVVSP
;
A
#
# COMPACT_ATOMS: atom_id res chain seq x y z
N MET A 1 4.44 -51.80 -1.01
CA MET A 1 5.87 -51.94 -1.37
C MET A 1 5.95 -52.24 -2.85
N VAL A 2 6.36 -51.26 -3.66
CA VAL A 2 6.68 -51.45 -5.07
C VAL A 2 8.19 -51.32 -5.17
N GLY A 3 8.88 -52.43 -5.44
CA GLY A 3 10.32 -52.44 -5.68
C GLY A 3 10.60 -51.94 -7.10
N VAL A 4 11.35 -50.86 -7.22
CA VAL A 4 11.85 -50.36 -8.51
C VAL A 4 13.29 -50.86 -8.66
N GLN A 5 13.51 -51.67 -9.69
CA GLN A 5 14.83 -52.18 -10.07
C GLN A 5 15.37 -51.30 -11.20
N PHE A 6 16.56 -50.72 -11.01
CA PHE A 6 17.21 -49.88 -12.02
C PHE A 6 18.14 -50.72 -12.90
N ASP A 7 17.89 -50.72 -14.21
CA ASP A 7 18.82 -51.23 -15.21
C ASP A 7 19.61 -50.07 -15.86
N LYS A 8 20.88 -50.30 -16.15
CA LYS A 8 21.94 -49.29 -16.30
C LYS A 8 21.94 -48.53 -17.65
N LYS A 9 20.89 -48.62 -18.47
CA LYS A 9 20.92 -48.06 -19.84
C LYS A 9 19.66 -47.36 -20.36
N ASP A 10 18.61 -47.18 -19.57
CA ASP A 10 17.45 -46.43 -20.03
C ASP A 10 17.49 -44.98 -19.55
N ILE A 11 17.84 -44.08 -20.48
CA ILE A 11 17.56 -42.65 -20.32
C ILE A 11 16.04 -42.51 -20.32
N VAL A 12 15.47 -42.36 -19.12
CA VAL A 12 14.06 -42.06 -18.94
C VAL A 12 13.76 -40.77 -19.72
N ARG A 13 12.99 -40.89 -20.81
CA ARG A 13 12.32 -39.74 -21.42
C ARG A 13 11.22 -39.32 -20.46
N ILE A 14 11.60 -38.46 -19.52
CA ILE A 14 10.68 -37.79 -18.63
C ILE A 14 9.84 -36.84 -19.49
N ASP A 15 8.52 -37.04 -19.51
CA ASP A 15 7.57 -36.07 -20.04
C ASP A 15 7.72 -34.77 -19.23
N LYS A 16 8.35 -33.77 -19.87
CA LYS A 16 8.83 -32.55 -19.22
C LYS A 16 7.71 -31.68 -18.66
N SER A 17 6.47 -31.87 -19.12
CA SER A 17 5.35 -30.99 -18.78
C SER A 17 4.71 -31.28 -17.41
N SER A 18 4.75 -32.53 -16.94
CA SER A 18 4.07 -32.95 -15.70
C SER A 18 5.02 -33.49 -14.62
N ALA A 19 6.23 -33.89 -15.01
CA ALA A 19 7.19 -34.48 -14.09
C ALA A 19 8.08 -33.47 -13.39
N LEU A 20 8.34 -32.30 -13.98
CA LEU A 20 9.19 -31.27 -13.38
C LEU A 20 8.61 -30.67 -12.07
N PRO A 21 7.29 -30.35 -11.98
CA PRO A 21 6.65 -29.98 -10.71
C PRO A 21 6.78 -31.06 -9.65
N ARG A 22 6.52 -32.31 -10.04
CA ARG A 22 6.66 -33.47 -9.15
C ARG A 22 8.10 -33.69 -8.74
N PHE A 23 9.05 -33.45 -9.64
CA PHE A 23 10.47 -33.58 -9.38
C PHE A 23 10.97 -32.47 -8.46
N ALA A 24 10.52 -31.23 -8.64
CA ALA A 24 10.79 -30.13 -7.72
C ALA A 24 10.22 -30.41 -6.33
N ASN A 25 8.96 -30.87 -6.23
CA ASN A 25 8.36 -31.28 -4.96
C ASN A 25 9.08 -32.48 -4.34
N VAL A 26 9.50 -33.47 -5.13
CA VAL A 26 10.29 -34.61 -4.65
C VAL A 26 11.68 -34.16 -4.20
N LEU A 27 12.32 -33.22 -4.88
CA LEU A 27 13.60 -32.65 -4.43
C LEU A 27 13.41 -31.84 -3.16
N LEU A 28 12.29 -31.12 -3.02
CA LEU A 28 11.94 -30.39 -1.80
C LEU A 28 11.64 -31.34 -0.65
N GLU A 29 10.87 -32.40 -0.87
CA GLU A 29 10.59 -33.46 0.11
C GLU A 29 11.87 -34.21 0.48
N GLN A 30 12.73 -34.54 -0.49
CA GLN A 30 14.03 -35.17 -0.23
C GLN A 30 14.99 -34.23 0.48
N PHE A 31 14.93 -32.92 0.20
CA PHE A 31 15.64 -31.90 0.95
C PHE A 31 15.17 -31.85 2.40
N GLU A 32 13.85 -31.78 2.61
CA GLU A 32 13.25 -31.81 3.95
C GLU A 32 13.63 -33.09 4.71
N ILE A 33 13.51 -34.26 4.09
CA ILE A 33 13.91 -35.55 4.67
C ILE A 33 15.41 -35.58 4.99
N THR A 34 16.27 -35.17 4.05
CA THR A 34 17.73 -35.19 4.24
C THR A 34 18.16 -34.25 5.37
N LEU A 35 17.50 -33.10 5.49
CA LEU A 35 17.71 -32.15 6.57
C LEU A 35 17.21 -32.67 7.92
N TRP A 36 16.03 -33.30 7.97
CA TRP A 36 15.48 -33.84 9.21
C TRP A 36 16.26 -35.06 9.72
N THR A 37 16.64 -35.98 8.84
CA THR A 37 17.27 -37.26 9.23
C THR A 37 18.71 -37.09 9.74
N ARG A 38 19.39 -35.98 9.40
CA ARG A 38 20.79 -35.72 9.83
C ARG A 38 20.90 -34.96 11.14
N TYR A 39 19.88 -34.21 11.53
CA TYR A 39 19.92 -33.41 12.76
C TYR A 39 19.65 -34.23 14.02
N GLU A 40 18.90 -35.34 13.91
CA GLU A 40 18.76 -36.30 15.02
C GLU A 40 20.06 -37.08 15.32
N GLY A 41 21.12 -36.92 14.52
CA GLY A 41 22.30 -37.80 14.56
C GLY A 41 23.69 -37.16 14.70
N ALA A 42 23.85 -35.83 14.69
CA ALA A 42 25.20 -35.23 14.59
C ALA A 42 25.44 -34.04 15.54
N LEU A 43 26.03 -34.34 16.71
CA LEU A 43 26.81 -33.42 17.56
C LEU A 43 28.30 -33.74 17.37
N SER A 44 28.87 -33.50 16.18
CA SER A 44 30.32 -33.65 15.98
C SER A 44 30.91 -32.53 15.14
N ASP A 45 32.12 -32.09 15.54
CA ASP A 45 32.94 -30.91 15.18
C ASP A 45 33.15 -30.53 13.69
N ASP A 46 32.44 -31.10 12.71
CA ASP A 46 32.65 -30.82 11.29
C ASP A 46 31.57 -29.90 10.68
N THR A 47 31.26 -28.81 11.39
CA THR A 47 30.17 -27.86 11.08
C THR A 47 30.37 -27.15 9.73
N THR A 48 31.63 -26.93 9.32
CA THR A 48 31.97 -26.21 8.08
C THR A 48 31.70 -27.05 6.82
N ALA A 49 32.02 -28.35 6.83
CA ALA A 49 31.76 -29.23 5.69
C ALA A 49 30.25 -29.49 5.47
N ILE A 50 29.46 -29.37 6.53
CA ILE A 50 28.00 -29.47 6.48
C ILE A 50 27.40 -28.22 5.83
N ALA A 51 27.84 -27.02 6.23
CA ALA A 51 27.39 -25.76 5.64
C ALA A 51 27.63 -25.70 4.12
N TYR A 52 28.81 -26.12 3.64
CA TYR A 52 29.12 -26.16 2.20
C TYR A 52 28.21 -27.12 1.41
N ARG A 53 27.83 -28.28 1.97
CA ARG A 53 26.93 -29.22 1.29
C ARG A 53 25.47 -28.75 1.29
N GLU A 54 25.05 -28.06 2.34
CA GLU A 54 23.72 -27.45 2.41
C GLU A 54 23.59 -26.30 1.40
N TYR A 55 24.66 -25.49 1.26
CA TYR A 55 24.77 -24.48 0.21
C TYR A 55 24.65 -25.11 -1.19
N ASP A 56 25.46 -26.13 -1.50
CA ASP A 56 25.41 -26.82 -2.80
C ASP A 56 24.03 -27.39 -3.12
N LEU A 57 23.31 -27.86 -2.10
CA LEU A 57 21.97 -28.43 -2.26
C LEU A 57 20.90 -27.35 -2.47
N ILE A 58 20.96 -26.24 -1.75
CA ILE A 58 20.09 -25.07 -1.98
C ILE A 58 20.35 -24.52 -3.38
N THR A 59 21.62 -24.34 -3.75
CA THR A 59 22.01 -23.93 -5.11
C THR A 59 21.47 -24.91 -6.16
N ALA A 60 21.56 -26.22 -5.92
CA ALA A 60 21.00 -27.22 -6.84
C ALA A 60 19.46 -27.12 -6.94
N ILE A 61 18.75 -26.87 -5.84
CA ILE A 61 17.29 -26.66 -5.85
C ILE A 61 16.95 -25.40 -6.63
N CYS A 62 17.62 -24.28 -6.37
CA CYS A 62 17.46 -23.03 -7.11
C CYS A 62 17.70 -23.23 -8.61
N LEU A 63 18.77 -23.94 -9.00
CA LEU A 63 19.08 -24.24 -10.41
C LEU A 63 18.03 -25.14 -11.07
N VAL A 64 17.47 -26.12 -10.35
CA VAL A 64 16.38 -26.97 -10.87
C VAL A 64 15.09 -26.15 -11.05
N LEU A 65 14.76 -25.29 -10.09
CA LEU A 65 13.59 -24.42 -10.17
C LEU A 65 13.75 -23.36 -11.27
N GLU A 66 14.96 -22.84 -11.50
CA GLU A 66 15.29 -21.91 -12.59
C GLU A 66 15.19 -22.57 -13.96
N SER A 67 15.67 -23.81 -14.08
CA SER A 67 15.51 -24.63 -15.28
C SER A 67 14.03 -24.94 -15.57
N ALA A 68 13.18 -24.94 -14.54
CA ALA A 68 11.74 -25.16 -14.65
C ALA A 68 10.95 -23.93 -15.10
N LYS A 69 11.52 -22.72 -15.00
CA LYS A 69 10.86 -21.43 -15.32
C LYS A 69 10.25 -21.38 -16.72
N HIS A 70 10.83 -22.07 -17.70
CA HIS A 70 10.32 -22.13 -19.07
C HIS A 70 9.05 -22.98 -19.25
N TYR A 71 8.72 -23.85 -18.30
CA TYR A 71 7.59 -24.78 -18.41
C TYR A 71 6.34 -24.29 -17.66
N TYR A 72 6.47 -23.32 -16.77
CA TYR A 72 5.36 -22.74 -16.01
C TYR A 72 4.90 -21.42 -16.61
N ASN A 73 3.93 -21.49 -17.52
CA ASN A 73 3.22 -20.31 -18.02
C ASN A 73 1.93 -19.99 -17.22
N ARG A 74 1.69 -20.69 -16.11
CA ARG A 74 0.64 -20.33 -15.14
C ARG A 74 1.24 -19.45 -14.05
N SER A 75 0.54 -18.38 -13.69
CA SER A 75 0.99 -17.43 -12.69
C SER A 75 1.25 -18.13 -11.35
N PHE A 76 2.48 -18.01 -10.88
CA PHE A 76 2.88 -18.34 -9.52
C PHE A 76 2.28 -17.27 -8.58
N HIS A 77 0.97 -17.30 -8.36
CA HIS A 77 0.35 -16.53 -7.28
C HIS A 77 0.49 -17.25 -5.94
N ASP A 78 0.89 -18.53 -5.95
CA ASP A 78 0.97 -19.37 -4.77
C ASP A 78 2.41 -19.31 -4.21
N MET A 79 2.65 -18.42 -3.25
CA MET A 79 3.97 -18.15 -2.65
C MET A 79 4.47 -19.26 -1.69
N ARG A 80 4.17 -20.53 -2.00
CA ARG A 80 4.54 -21.71 -1.19
C ARG A 80 6.04 -21.89 -0.96
N ASN A 81 6.87 -21.18 -1.72
CA ASN A 81 8.34 -21.24 -1.59
C ASN A 81 8.86 -20.44 -0.38
N LEU A 82 8.04 -19.64 0.29
CA LEU A 82 8.50 -18.87 1.46
C LEU A 82 8.54 -19.68 2.74
N ASP A 83 7.72 -20.73 2.86
CA ASP A 83 7.90 -21.73 3.93
C ASP A 83 9.31 -22.33 3.88
N VAL A 84 9.83 -22.57 2.67
CA VAL A 84 11.19 -23.09 2.46
C VAL A 84 12.21 -22.05 2.90
N CYS A 85 12.03 -20.79 2.52
CA CYS A 85 12.91 -19.69 2.92
C CYS A 85 12.90 -19.47 4.44
N GLY A 86 11.73 -19.54 5.09
CA GLY A 86 11.58 -19.43 6.54
C GLY A 86 12.22 -20.60 7.29
N LYS A 87 12.11 -21.82 6.75
CA LYS A 87 12.83 -23.00 7.29
C LYS A 87 14.34 -22.86 7.14
N ILE A 88 14.83 -22.37 6.01
CA ILE A 88 16.26 -22.07 5.80
C ILE A 88 16.71 -21.03 6.84
N TYR A 89 15.99 -19.92 6.97
CA TYR A 89 16.29 -18.88 7.96
C TYR A 89 16.30 -19.39 9.40
N SER A 90 15.27 -20.13 9.82
CA SER A 90 15.15 -20.64 11.19
C SER A 90 16.34 -21.54 11.56
N ARG A 91 16.83 -22.33 10.60
CA ARG A 91 18.03 -23.16 10.77
C ARG A 91 19.30 -22.31 10.87
N MET A 92 19.45 -21.30 10.02
CA MET A 92 20.57 -20.35 10.11
C MET A 92 20.60 -19.60 11.45
N ARG A 93 19.43 -19.21 11.96
CA ARG A 93 19.32 -18.56 13.27
C ARG A 93 19.68 -19.51 14.41
N SER A 94 19.33 -20.79 14.29
CA SER A 94 19.64 -21.80 15.30
C SER A 94 21.14 -22.19 15.32
N SER A 95 21.81 -22.19 14.16
CA SER A 95 23.26 -22.42 14.07
C SER A 95 24.10 -21.24 14.58
N ARG A 96 23.49 -20.05 14.70
CA ARG A 96 24.09 -18.81 15.23
C ARG A 96 24.63 -18.93 16.67
N ALA A 97 24.26 -19.97 17.41
CA ALA A 97 24.82 -20.24 18.73
C ALA A 97 26.34 -20.57 18.68
N GLU A 98 26.89 -20.94 17.51
CA GLU A 98 28.26 -21.45 17.38
C GLU A 98 29.10 -20.70 16.30
N GLN A 99 29.59 -19.52 16.68
CA GLN A 99 30.90 -18.93 16.32
C GLN A 99 31.38 -18.70 14.86
N ASN A 100 30.54 -18.52 13.82
CA ASN A 100 31.05 -18.01 12.52
C ASN A 100 30.16 -16.95 11.85
N PRO A 101 30.74 -15.98 11.11
CA PRO A 101 29.98 -14.89 10.50
C PRO A 101 29.19 -15.38 9.27
N PRO A 102 27.98 -14.85 9.02
CA PRO A 102 26.90 -15.61 8.38
C PRO A 102 26.73 -15.28 6.88
N TRP A 103 27.70 -14.61 6.26
CA TRP A 103 27.53 -14.01 4.93
C TRP A 103 27.32 -15.04 3.81
N GLU A 104 27.96 -16.22 3.88
CA GLU A 104 27.75 -17.31 2.90
C GLU A 104 26.32 -17.88 2.97
N LEU A 105 25.77 -18.00 4.18
CA LEU A 105 24.43 -18.52 4.44
C LEU A 105 23.33 -17.52 4.04
N PHE A 106 23.56 -16.22 4.29
CA PHE A 106 22.71 -15.18 3.73
C PHE A 106 22.71 -15.16 2.21
N GLY A 107 23.82 -15.54 1.56
CA GLY A 107 23.87 -15.73 0.10
C GLY A 107 22.86 -16.77 -0.41
N ALA A 108 22.76 -17.92 0.26
CA ALA A 108 21.79 -18.96 -0.12
C ALA A 108 20.33 -18.54 0.09
N LEU A 109 20.03 -17.86 1.20
CA LEU A 109 18.68 -17.30 1.44
C LEU A 109 18.35 -16.20 0.43
N HIS A 110 19.31 -15.31 0.16
CA HIS A 110 19.21 -14.27 -0.85
C HIS A 110 18.88 -14.88 -2.22
N ASP A 111 19.61 -15.91 -2.64
CA ASP A 111 19.39 -16.56 -3.93
C ASP A 111 18.03 -17.27 -4.00
N ALA A 112 17.59 -17.90 -2.91
CA ALA A 112 16.27 -18.52 -2.81
C ALA A 112 15.13 -17.50 -2.88
N LEU A 113 15.28 -16.36 -2.19
CA LEU A 113 14.34 -15.25 -2.24
C LEU A 113 14.29 -14.65 -3.64
N ARG A 114 15.45 -14.28 -4.19
CA ARG A 114 15.56 -13.72 -5.54
C ARG A 114 14.96 -14.65 -6.58
N PHE A 115 15.18 -15.96 -6.46
CA PHE A 115 14.53 -16.96 -7.30
C PHE A 115 13.00 -16.90 -7.16
N THR A 116 12.49 -16.88 -5.92
CA THR A 116 11.05 -16.82 -5.63
C THR A 116 10.41 -15.57 -6.22
N PHE A 117 11.04 -14.41 -6.08
CA PHE A 117 10.58 -13.15 -6.67
C PHE A 117 10.57 -13.15 -8.20
N ASN A 118 11.67 -13.64 -8.79
CA ASN A 118 11.78 -13.81 -10.23
C ASN A 118 10.73 -14.79 -10.80
N ALA A 119 10.32 -15.78 -10.02
CA ALA A 119 9.28 -16.73 -10.37
C ALA A 119 7.87 -16.13 -10.23
N ALA A 120 7.64 -15.33 -9.19
CA ALA A 120 6.41 -14.59 -8.96
C ALA A 120 6.20 -13.45 -9.97
N LYS A 121 7.22 -13.12 -10.78
CA LYS A 121 7.21 -11.99 -11.72
C LYS A 121 6.81 -10.68 -11.04
N VAL A 122 7.31 -10.47 -9.81
CA VAL A 122 7.14 -9.18 -9.13
C VAL A 122 7.80 -8.12 -10.01
N SER A 123 6.97 -7.27 -10.61
CA SER A 123 7.49 -6.18 -11.42
C SER A 123 8.18 -5.18 -10.50
N ARG A 124 9.36 -4.75 -10.93
CA ARG A 124 10.12 -3.68 -10.27
C ARG A 124 9.86 -2.32 -10.93
N ASP A 125 8.99 -2.27 -11.93
CA ASP A 125 8.50 -1.00 -12.44
C ASP A 125 7.72 -0.29 -11.33
N PRO A 126 8.13 0.92 -10.91
CA PRO A 126 7.40 1.69 -9.92
C PRO A 126 5.93 1.90 -10.29
N ALA A 127 5.57 1.90 -11.59
CA ALA A 127 4.19 2.00 -12.03
C ALA A 127 3.35 0.76 -11.68
N ASP A 128 3.96 -0.43 -11.74
CA ASP A 128 3.28 -1.70 -11.46
C ASP A 128 3.03 -1.91 -9.97
N LEU A 129 3.91 -1.37 -9.12
CA LEU A 129 3.76 -1.41 -7.66
C LEU A 129 2.39 -0.88 -7.20
N TRP A 130 1.89 0.18 -7.84
CA TRP A 130 0.64 0.81 -7.42
C TRP A 130 -0.61 0.11 -7.94
N ASN A 131 -0.52 -0.52 -9.12
CA ASN A 131 -1.62 -1.27 -9.71
C ASN A 131 -1.68 -2.71 -9.18
N GLY A 132 -0.58 -3.20 -8.62
CA GLY A 132 -0.45 -4.52 -8.03
C GLY A 132 -1.25 -4.67 -6.74
N GLN A 133 -2.11 -5.69 -6.73
CA GLN A 133 -2.67 -6.25 -5.51
C GLN A 133 -1.78 -7.43 -5.08
N TYR A 134 -0.89 -7.17 -4.12
CA TYR A 134 -0.03 -8.20 -3.52
C TYR A 134 -0.72 -8.70 -2.26
N PHE A 135 -1.60 -9.69 -2.42
CA PHE A 135 -2.24 -10.36 -1.29
C PHE A 135 -1.69 -11.76 -1.12
N TRP A 136 -1.50 -12.14 0.13
CA TRP A 136 -1.29 -13.53 0.51
C TRP A 136 -2.59 -14.29 0.29
N THR A 137 -2.59 -15.25 -0.62
CA THR A 137 -3.72 -16.16 -0.77
C THR A 137 -3.60 -17.28 0.28
N GLY A 138 -4.33 -17.16 1.38
CA GLY A 138 -4.46 -18.20 2.40
C GLY A 138 -4.51 -17.63 3.82
N ASP A 139 -5.60 -17.92 4.55
CA ASP A 139 -5.82 -17.45 5.92
C ASP A 139 -4.93 -18.15 6.97
N SER A 140 -3.90 -18.89 6.55
CA SER A 140 -3.14 -19.79 7.42
C SER A 140 -1.88 -19.19 8.03
N HIS A 141 -1.46 -18.00 7.60
CA HIS A 141 -0.22 -17.40 8.09
C HIS A 141 -0.47 -16.45 9.25
N SER A 142 0.19 -16.75 10.37
CA SER A 142 0.29 -15.84 11.51
C SER A 142 1.31 -14.74 11.21
N PRO A 143 1.17 -13.53 11.78
CA PRO A 143 2.18 -12.48 11.63
C PRO A 143 3.60 -12.94 12.01
N GLU A 144 3.71 -13.88 12.96
CA GLU A 144 4.96 -14.47 13.43
C GLU A 144 5.69 -15.27 12.34
N ASP A 145 4.98 -15.78 11.33
CA ASP A 145 5.57 -16.50 10.19
C ASP A 145 6.46 -15.59 9.32
N PHE A 146 6.36 -14.27 9.51
CA PHE A 146 7.12 -13.27 8.77
C PHE A 146 8.23 -12.60 9.60
N ASP A 147 8.36 -12.90 10.89
CA ASP A 147 9.39 -12.28 11.76
C ASP A 147 10.81 -12.49 11.20
N TRP A 148 11.06 -13.64 10.56
CA TRP A 148 12.35 -13.92 9.94
C TRP A 148 12.66 -13.04 8.72
N LEU A 149 11.65 -12.70 7.91
CA LEU A 149 11.82 -11.81 6.76
C LEU A 149 12.21 -10.41 7.21
N VAL A 150 11.74 -10.04 8.40
CA VAL A 150 12.02 -8.73 8.98
C VAL A 150 13.40 -8.71 9.56
N ASP A 151 13.77 -9.70 10.37
CA ASP A 151 15.14 -9.80 10.88
C ASP A 151 16.14 -9.82 9.70
N TYR A 152 15.76 -10.43 8.58
CA TYR A 152 16.54 -10.40 7.35
C TYR A 152 16.53 -9.02 6.67
N LEU A 153 15.37 -8.35 6.59
CA LEU A 153 15.25 -6.99 6.06
C LEU A 153 16.11 -5.99 6.86
N GLU A 154 16.09 -6.08 8.18
CA GLU A 154 16.92 -5.30 9.11
C GLU A 154 18.41 -5.45 8.81
N TYR A 155 18.82 -6.65 8.37
CA TYR A 155 20.18 -6.95 8.01
C TYR A 155 20.57 -6.42 6.62
N ILE A 156 19.66 -6.50 5.63
CA ILE A 156 20.02 -6.22 4.23
C ILE A 156 19.63 -4.83 3.72
N TYR A 157 18.74 -4.09 4.37
CA TYR A 157 18.16 -2.88 3.74
C TYR A 157 19.20 -1.79 3.38
N SER A 158 20.35 -1.76 4.06
CA SER A 158 21.46 -0.86 3.73
C SER A 158 22.37 -1.39 2.61
N ASP A 159 22.44 -2.71 2.45
CA ASP A 159 23.48 -3.40 1.67
C ASP A 159 22.92 -3.94 0.34
N ASP A 160 21.67 -4.41 0.35
CA ASP A 160 20.94 -4.94 -0.80
C ASP A 160 19.51 -4.37 -0.87
N GLN A 161 19.43 -3.21 -1.51
CA GLN A 161 18.19 -2.45 -1.64
C GLN A 161 17.16 -3.15 -2.55
N GLU A 162 17.61 -4.01 -3.47
CA GLU A 162 16.73 -4.76 -4.37
C GLU A 162 16.05 -5.91 -3.62
N ALA A 163 16.80 -6.68 -2.83
CA ALA A 163 16.22 -7.70 -1.98
C ALA A 163 15.32 -7.07 -0.90
N ALA A 164 15.70 -5.91 -0.36
CA ALA A 164 14.87 -5.18 0.59
C ALA A 164 13.53 -4.73 -0.02
N PHE A 165 13.54 -4.24 -1.25
CA PHE A 165 12.32 -3.90 -2.00
C PHE A 165 11.42 -5.11 -2.16
N ASP A 166 11.99 -6.21 -2.64
CA ASP A 166 11.25 -7.43 -2.88
C ASP A 166 10.59 -7.92 -1.56
N ILE A 167 11.31 -7.88 -0.42
CA ILE A 167 10.77 -8.22 0.91
C ILE A 167 9.67 -7.23 1.35
N LEU A 168 9.82 -5.93 1.14
CA LEU A 168 8.77 -4.96 1.51
C LEU A 168 7.48 -5.17 0.73
N VAL A 169 7.57 -5.60 -0.53
CA VAL A 169 6.38 -5.96 -1.33
C VAL A 169 5.70 -7.22 -0.77
N LEU A 170 6.45 -8.12 -0.12
CA LEU A 170 5.91 -9.30 0.55
C LEU A 170 5.30 -9.00 1.90
N LEU A 171 6.00 -8.23 2.73
CA LEU A 171 5.55 -7.91 4.08
C LEU A 171 4.26 -7.12 3.95
N GLY A 172 3.13 -7.72 4.27
CA GLY A 172 1.81 -7.09 4.23
C GLY A 172 1.37 -6.53 5.59
N VAL A 173 2.23 -6.59 6.61
CA VAL A 173 1.89 -6.31 8.01
C VAL A 173 2.90 -5.39 8.68
N LEU A 174 2.39 -4.47 9.51
CA LEU A 174 3.21 -3.53 10.29
C LEU A 174 3.50 -4.07 11.68
N LYS A 175 4.70 -4.62 11.87
CA LYS A 175 5.32 -4.65 13.20
C LYS A 175 6.68 -3.90 13.22
N PHE A 176 7.02 -3.18 12.14
CA PHE A 176 8.41 -2.79 11.84
C PHE A 176 8.57 -1.35 11.36
N PHE A 177 7.92 -0.42 12.07
CA PHE A 177 7.93 1.00 11.71
C PHE A 177 9.33 1.59 11.53
N LYS A 178 10.32 1.18 12.34
CA LYS A 178 11.70 1.68 12.23
C LYS A 178 12.32 1.42 10.85
N ILE A 179 12.20 0.18 10.36
CA ILE A 179 12.72 -0.18 9.04
C ILE A 179 11.93 0.56 7.96
N LEU A 180 10.61 0.62 8.11
CA LEU A 180 9.73 1.31 7.15
C LEU A 180 10.10 2.79 7.01
N ILE A 181 10.35 3.48 8.13
CA ILE A 181 10.83 4.86 8.20
C ILE A 181 12.18 4.99 7.50
N ALA A 182 13.13 4.10 7.81
CA ALA A 182 14.44 4.12 7.18
C ALA A 182 14.36 3.93 5.66
N CYS A 183 13.52 3.00 5.18
CA CYS A 183 13.30 2.74 3.76
C CYS A 183 12.63 3.89 3.01
N MET A 184 11.87 4.75 3.70
CA MET A 184 11.27 5.97 3.16
C MET A 184 12.23 7.18 3.14
N GLY A 185 13.42 7.05 3.73
CA GLY A 185 14.39 8.14 3.83
C GLY A 185 14.89 8.65 2.47
N SER A 186 15.23 9.94 2.38
CA SER A 186 15.60 10.61 1.12
C SER A 186 16.84 10.04 0.43
N SER A 187 17.73 9.37 1.18
CA SER A 187 18.90 8.67 0.65
C SER A 187 18.60 7.31 0.03
N MET A 188 17.39 6.78 0.23
CA MET A 188 17.00 5.46 -0.30
C MET A 188 16.58 5.55 -1.76
N PRO A 189 16.75 4.45 -2.54
CA PRO A 189 16.28 4.39 -3.91
C PRO A 189 14.78 4.62 -4.02
N VAL A 190 14.35 5.21 -5.13
CA VAL A 190 12.96 5.58 -5.38
C VAL A 190 12.00 4.40 -5.25
N HIS A 191 12.36 3.25 -5.83
CA HIS A 191 11.53 2.05 -5.77
C HIS A 191 11.35 1.55 -4.32
N LEU A 192 12.40 1.61 -3.49
CA LEU A 192 12.37 1.18 -2.10
C LEU A 192 11.50 2.11 -1.24
N ARG A 193 11.64 3.42 -1.43
CA ARG A 193 10.76 4.42 -0.78
C ARG A 193 9.31 4.22 -1.14
N HIS A 194 9.03 3.97 -2.43
CA HIS A 194 7.68 3.75 -2.92
C HIS A 194 7.08 2.45 -2.40
N ALA A 195 7.85 1.36 -2.32
CA ALA A 195 7.39 0.10 -1.72
C ALA A 195 7.08 0.28 -0.23
N ALA A 196 7.94 1.00 0.50
CA ALA A 196 7.71 1.33 1.90
C ALA A 196 6.42 2.16 2.06
N LEU A 197 6.20 3.17 1.22
CA LEU A 197 4.95 3.96 1.23
C LEU A 197 3.73 3.10 0.90
N ARG A 198 3.85 2.16 -0.04
CA ARG A 198 2.76 1.24 -0.40
C ARG A 198 2.41 0.32 0.77
N LEU A 199 3.41 -0.22 1.46
CA LEU A 199 3.22 -1.01 2.67
C LEU A 199 2.58 -0.18 3.79
N ALA A 200 3.05 1.06 4.00
CA ALA A 200 2.43 2.00 4.92
C ALA A 200 0.93 2.19 4.63
N HIS A 201 0.59 2.41 3.36
CA HIS A 201 -0.80 2.51 2.93
C HIS A 201 -1.61 1.23 3.21
N SER A 202 -1.05 0.05 2.94
CA SER A 202 -1.75 -1.22 3.15
C SER A 202 -2.17 -1.42 4.60
N ALA A 203 -1.43 -0.86 5.54
CA ALA A 203 -1.67 -1.02 6.97
C ALA A 203 -2.06 0.30 7.65
N ARG A 204 -2.72 1.18 6.88
CA ARG A 204 -3.24 2.46 7.34
C ARG A 204 -4.28 2.32 8.46
N GLU A 205 -5.09 1.26 8.46
CA GLU A 205 -6.13 1.05 9.48
C GLU A 205 -5.54 0.75 10.86
N GLU A 206 -4.45 -0.02 10.90
CA GLU A 206 -3.66 -0.24 12.11
C GLU A 206 -3.06 1.09 12.61
N MET A 207 -2.59 1.95 11.70
CA MET A 207 -2.05 3.27 12.06
C MET A 207 -3.11 4.27 12.56
N VAL A 208 -4.36 4.17 12.12
CA VAL A 208 -5.46 4.97 12.70
C VAL A 208 -5.64 4.64 14.18
N SER A 209 -5.41 3.38 14.55
CA SER A 209 -5.56 2.86 15.91
C SER A 209 -4.29 3.02 16.77
N ILE A 210 -3.45 4.02 16.48
CA ILE A 210 -2.16 4.21 17.16
C ILE A 210 -2.27 4.36 18.69
N ASP A 211 -3.41 4.82 19.18
CA ASP A 211 -3.68 4.96 20.62
C ASP A 211 -3.82 3.63 21.34
N ALA A 212 -4.10 2.55 20.61
CA ALA A 212 -4.12 1.20 21.13
C ALA A 212 -2.72 0.61 21.34
N ILE A 213 -1.66 1.30 20.91
CA ILE A 213 -0.27 0.88 21.16
C ILE A 213 0.10 1.22 22.61
N ASP A 214 0.29 0.18 23.42
CA ASP A 214 0.67 0.30 24.84
C ASP A 214 2.10 0.85 25.03
N ASP A 215 3.00 0.58 24.09
CA ASP A 215 4.37 1.09 24.12
C ASP A 215 4.40 2.58 23.75
N ALA A 216 4.45 3.43 24.78
CA ALA A 216 4.48 4.87 24.61
C ALA A 216 5.70 5.38 23.82
N MET A 217 6.86 4.72 23.92
CA MET A 217 8.05 5.13 23.15
C MET A 217 7.90 4.78 21.68
N LEU A 218 7.34 3.60 21.40
CA LEU A 218 7.02 3.21 20.03
C LEU A 218 5.99 4.14 19.41
N ARG A 219 4.92 4.46 20.14
CA ARG A 219 3.88 5.40 19.72
C ARG A 219 4.45 6.78 19.41
N ASP A 220 5.27 7.33 20.29
CA ASP A 220 5.92 8.63 20.11
C ASP A 220 6.81 8.62 18.85
N MET A 221 7.66 7.61 18.71
CA MET A 221 8.50 7.44 17.52
C MET A 221 7.69 7.36 16.23
N ILE A 222 6.58 6.60 16.21
CA ILE A 222 5.69 6.55 15.05
C ILE A 222 5.13 7.95 14.75
N LEU A 223 4.57 8.65 15.74
CA LEU A 223 4.01 9.98 15.50
C LEU A 223 5.06 10.98 14.98
N THR A 224 6.27 10.99 15.57
CA THR A 224 7.30 11.99 15.26
C THR A 224 8.16 11.67 14.04
N GLU A 225 8.45 10.40 13.77
CA GLU A 225 9.37 10.00 12.69
C GLU A 225 8.63 9.47 11.46
N PHE A 226 7.44 8.88 11.64
CA PHE A 226 6.70 8.28 10.53
C PHE A 226 6.12 9.32 9.59
N SER A 227 5.50 10.36 10.14
CA SER A 227 4.87 11.44 9.36
C SER A 227 5.88 12.12 8.40
N PRO A 228 7.04 12.63 8.87
CA PRO A 228 8.06 13.19 7.98
C PRO A 228 8.58 12.19 6.94
N ALA A 229 8.68 10.90 7.30
CA ALA A 229 9.16 9.86 6.40
C ALA A 229 8.15 9.61 5.24
N ILE A 230 6.85 9.60 5.51
CA ILE A 230 5.81 9.51 4.47
C ILE A 230 5.97 10.67 3.48
N LEU A 231 6.15 11.91 3.96
CA LEU A 231 6.34 13.05 3.07
C LEU A 231 7.63 12.91 2.26
N THR A 232 8.71 12.45 2.90
CA THR A 232 10.01 12.23 2.25
C THR A 232 9.90 11.18 1.13
N ALA A 233 9.08 10.15 1.29
CA ALA A 233 8.88 9.11 0.28
C ALA A 233 8.26 9.67 -1.02
N VAL A 234 7.41 10.69 -0.94
CA VAL A 234 6.78 11.34 -2.10
C VAL A 234 7.50 12.62 -2.57
N CYS A 235 8.29 13.23 -1.69
CA CYS A 235 8.96 14.52 -1.88
C CYS A 235 10.35 14.51 -1.21
N PRO A 236 11.32 13.73 -1.73
CA PRO A 236 12.61 13.49 -1.07
C PRO A 236 13.52 14.72 -0.98
N GLN A 237 13.31 15.72 -1.83
CA GLN A 237 14.10 16.96 -1.87
C GLN A 237 13.16 18.17 -2.01
N PRO A 238 12.74 18.78 -0.88
CA PRO A 238 11.94 19.98 -0.91
C PRO A 238 12.63 21.08 -1.72
N GLY A 239 11.93 21.64 -2.71
CA GLY A 239 12.44 22.74 -3.55
C GLY A 239 13.23 22.32 -4.79
N VAL A 240 13.46 21.01 -5.02
CA VAL A 240 14.07 20.53 -6.27
C VAL A 240 12.97 20.21 -7.29
N THR A 241 12.97 20.95 -8.39
CA THR A 241 12.09 20.64 -9.53
C THR A 241 12.65 19.45 -10.30
N HIS A 242 12.07 18.27 -10.09
CA HIS A 242 12.39 17.09 -10.89
C HIS A 242 11.81 17.19 -12.30
N SER A 243 12.45 16.50 -13.26
CA SER A 243 11.89 16.30 -14.61
C SER A 243 10.50 15.67 -14.53
N ASP A 244 9.62 15.99 -15.49
CA ASP A 244 8.27 15.40 -15.59
C ASP A 244 8.29 13.87 -15.79
N ASP A 245 9.41 13.34 -16.30
CA ASP A 245 9.66 11.91 -16.47
C ASP A 245 10.26 11.24 -15.23
N SER A 246 10.59 12.01 -14.18
CA SER A 246 11.15 11.46 -12.95
C SER A 246 10.08 10.66 -12.19
N PRO A 247 10.43 9.49 -11.62
CA PRO A 247 9.53 8.81 -10.68
C PRO A 247 9.27 9.67 -9.42
N ASP A 248 10.17 10.61 -9.11
CA ASP A 248 10.02 11.63 -8.05
C ASP A 248 9.39 12.94 -8.55
N ARG A 249 8.72 12.93 -9.71
CA ARG A 249 8.04 14.14 -10.21
C ARG A 249 7.05 14.68 -9.19
N CYS A 250 6.83 16.00 -9.26
CA CYS A 250 6.07 16.71 -8.25
C CYS A 250 4.58 16.31 -8.23
N VAL A 251 4.02 15.71 -9.28
CA VAL A 251 2.69 15.06 -9.21
C VAL A 251 2.74 13.74 -9.96
N HIS A 252 2.46 12.64 -9.29
CA HIS A 252 2.38 11.30 -9.86
C HIS A 252 1.07 10.65 -9.45
N ASP A 253 0.21 10.33 -10.41
CA ASP A 253 -1.19 9.95 -10.13
C ASP A 253 -1.35 8.82 -9.12
N GLN A 254 -0.73 7.65 -9.35
CA GLN A 254 -0.92 6.51 -8.46
C GLN A 254 -0.21 6.65 -7.10
N ARG A 255 1.05 7.11 -7.09
CA ARG A 255 1.80 7.40 -5.86
C ARG A 255 1.07 8.43 -4.99
N ASP A 256 0.65 9.54 -5.58
CA ASP A 256 -0.02 10.60 -4.83
C ASP A 256 -1.42 10.15 -4.37
N LEU A 257 -2.13 9.31 -5.13
CA LEU A 257 -3.38 8.70 -4.67
C LEU A 257 -3.14 7.84 -3.42
N CYS A 258 -2.16 6.92 -3.47
CA CYS A 258 -1.80 6.05 -2.36
C CYS A 258 -1.38 6.86 -1.10
N TYR A 259 -0.61 7.92 -1.31
CA TYR A 259 -0.26 8.87 -0.26
C TYR A 259 -1.49 9.58 0.34
N LEU A 260 -2.40 10.08 -0.49
CA LEU A 260 -3.60 10.77 -0.04
C LEU A 260 -4.58 9.83 0.68
N GLU A 261 -4.72 8.59 0.23
CA GLU A 261 -5.49 7.55 0.91
C GLU A 261 -4.94 7.26 2.30
N LEU A 262 -3.62 7.14 2.43
CA LEU A 262 -2.95 7.00 3.72
C LEU A 262 -3.21 8.21 4.61
N LEU A 263 -2.97 9.44 4.13
CA LEU A 263 -3.22 10.65 4.91
C LEU A 263 -4.69 10.81 5.33
N PHE A 264 -5.62 10.47 4.45
CA PHE A 264 -7.05 10.52 4.72
C PHE A 264 -7.45 9.56 5.84
N ALA A 265 -6.86 8.36 5.86
CA ALA A 265 -7.02 7.41 6.96
C ALA A 265 -6.42 7.97 8.25
N LEU A 266 -5.16 8.41 8.25
CA LEU A 266 -4.49 8.97 9.43
C LEU A 266 -5.27 10.15 10.04
N ALA A 267 -5.84 11.02 9.20
CA ALA A 267 -6.65 12.16 9.62
C ALA A 267 -7.95 11.79 10.38
N ARG A 268 -8.33 10.50 10.45
CA ARG A 268 -9.45 10.02 11.29
C ARG A 268 -9.10 10.05 12.77
N ASN A 269 -7.82 9.97 13.12
CA ASN A 269 -7.36 10.08 14.50
C ASN A 269 -6.72 11.45 14.72
N SER A 270 -7.25 12.22 15.69
CA SER A 270 -6.81 13.59 15.98
C SER A 270 -5.36 13.69 16.42
N ASN A 271 -4.75 12.60 16.91
CA ASN A 271 -3.34 12.59 17.31
C ASN A 271 -2.40 12.73 16.13
N TRP A 272 -2.84 12.41 14.90
CA TRP A 272 -2.08 12.69 13.69
C TRP A 272 -2.18 14.14 13.23
N HIS A 273 -3.22 14.89 13.62
CA HIS A 273 -3.46 16.24 13.07
C HIS A 273 -2.29 17.21 13.27
N PRO A 274 -1.65 17.33 14.46
CA PRO A 274 -0.49 18.18 14.62
C PRO A 274 0.65 17.79 13.67
N HIS A 275 0.95 16.50 13.54
CA HIS A 275 2.02 16.00 12.66
C HIS A 275 1.72 16.25 11.18
N LEU A 276 0.47 16.05 10.74
CA LEU A 276 0.08 16.35 9.35
C LEU A 276 0.22 17.85 9.02
N VAL A 277 0.05 18.74 10.00
CA VAL A 277 0.22 20.18 9.83
C VAL A 277 1.70 20.58 9.94
N GLU A 278 2.38 20.19 11.01
CA GLU A 278 3.76 20.56 11.33
C GLU A 278 4.77 19.99 10.33
N ASP A 279 4.53 18.77 9.84
CA ASP A 279 5.40 18.11 8.86
C ASP A 279 5.02 18.48 7.42
N HIS A 280 4.23 19.54 7.21
CA HIS A 280 3.92 20.13 5.91
C HIS A 280 3.12 19.25 4.92
N HIS A 281 2.39 18.23 5.41
CA HIS A 281 1.50 17.45 4.55
C HIS A 281 0.36 18.30 3.97
N ILE A 282 -0.16 19.26 4.74
CA ILE A 282 -1.20 20.19 4.27
C ILE A 282 -0.69 21.09 3.15
N ASP A 283 0.52 21.62 3.27
CA ASP A 283 1.13 22.44 2.23
C ASP A 283 1.32 21.62 0.94
N ARG A 284 1.67 20.35 1.07
CA ARG A 284 1.72 19.40 -0.05
C ARG A 284 0.34 19.19 -0.68
N CYS A 285 -0.70 18.93 0.12
CA CYS A 285 -2.08 18.80 -0.39
C CYS A 285 -2.55 20.05 -1.13
N ILE A 286 -2.29 21.24 -0.57
CA ILE A 286 -2.56 22.53 -1.21
C ILE A 286 -1.82 22.62 -2.55
N SER A 287 -0.55 22.23 -2.61
CA SER A 287 0.22 22.25 -3.87
C SER A 287 -0.41 21.38 -4.96
N ILE A 288 -1.06 20.26 -4.60
CA ILE A 288 -1.76 19.38 -5.53
C ILE A 288 -3.06 20.06 -6.01
N VAL A 289 -3.81 20.69 -5.10
CA VAL A 289 -5.02 21.47 -5.42
C VAL A 289 -4.72 22.62 -6.38
N LEU A 290 -3.65 23.39 -6.11
CA LEU A 290 -3.26 24.53 -6.94
C LEU A 290 -2.87 24.13 -8.38
N LYS A 291 -2.46 22.87 -8.59
CA LYS A 291 -2.17 22.32 -9.92
C LYS A 291 -3.40 21.84 -10.67
N GLY A 292 -4.58 21.81 -10.04
CA GLY A 292 -5.83 21.38 -10.67
C GLY A 292 -5.92 19.88 -10.92
N CYS A 293 -5.11 19.07 -10.22
CA CYS A 293 -4.98 17.64 -10.46
C CYS A 293 -6.02 16.83 -9.66
N PHE A 294 -7.31 17.06 -9.92
CA PHE A 294 -8.41 16.62 -9.06
C PHE A 294 -8.77 15.14 -9.20
N GLY A 295 -9.49 14.68 -10.22
CA GLY A 295 -9.76 13.24 -10.41
C GLY A 295 -10.18 12.49 -9.13
N GLN A 296 -9.67 11.27 -8.92
CA GLN A 296 -9.94 10.49 -7.69
C GLN A 296 -9.35 11.15 -6.43
N ARG A 297 -8.28 11.95 -6.59
CA ARG A 297 -7.59 12.64 -5.48
C ARG A 297 -8.48 13.70 -4.83
N ALA A 298 -9.44 14.26 -5.57
CA ALA A 298 -10.32 15.32 -5.08
C ALA A 298 -11.07 14.93 -3.80
N PHE A 299 -11.57 13.69 -3.74
CA PHE A 299 -12.27 13.17 -2.57
C PHE A 299 -11.37 13.13 -1.33
N TYR A 300 -10.18 12.54 -1.45
CA TYR A 300 -9.24 12.44 -0.35
C TYR A 300 -8.66 13.80 0.05
N LEU A 301 -8.37 14.68 -0.92
CA LEU A 301 -7.94 16.06 -0.65
C LEU A 301 -9.00 16.85 0.13
N ALA A 302 -10.26 16.81 -0.32
CA ALA A 302 -11.37 17.42 0.42
C ALA A 302 -11.50 16.81 1.82
N GLY A 303 -11.37 15.49 1.91
CA GLY A 303 -11.22 14.70 3.12
C GLY A 303 -10.27 15.26 4.15
N ILE A 304 -9.00 15.26 3.78
CA ILE A 304 -7.87 15.69 4.61
C ILE A 304 -8.06 17.16 4.99
N LEU A 305 -8.32 18.02 4.01
CA LEU A 305 -8.38 19.46 4.24
C LEU A 305 -9.59 19.84 5.10
N LEU A 306 -10.78 19.25 4.93
CA LEU A 306 -11.94 19.55 5.76
C LEU A 306 -11.83 19.00 7.18
N ARG A 307 -11.18 17.84 7.38
CA ARG A 307 -10.95 17.26 8.72
C ARG A 307 -9.89 18.00 9.51
N ILE A 308 -8.83 18.45 8.84
CA ILE A 308 -7.68 19.09 9.49
C ILE A 308 -7.87 20.60 9.59
N ALA A 309 -8.60 21.23 8.64
CA ALA A 309 -8.94 22.65 8.74
C ALA A 309 -9.73 22.90 10.01
N PRO A 310 -9.15 23.62 10.99
CA PRO A 310 -9.85 23.84 12.25
C PRO A 310 -11.05 24.74 12.03
N SER A 311 -12.08 24.56 12.85
CA SER A 311 -13.25 25.42 12.89
C SER A 311 -12.83 26.86 13.21
N GLU A 312 -12.63 27.66 12.16
CA GLU A 312 -12.49 29.12 12.11
C GLU A 312 -11.40 29.80 12.98
N GLN A 313 -10.73 29.08 13.88
CA GLN A 313 -9.87 29.69 14.90
C GLN A 313 -8.37 29.47 14.71
N SER A 314 -7.93 28.52 13.89
CA SER A 314 -6.51 28.40 13.58
C SER A 314 -6.19 29.15 12.29
N SER A 315 -5.30 30.13 12.37
CA SER A 315 -4.74 30.80 11.21
C SER A 315 -3.72 29.91 10.48
N VAL A 316 -4.12 28.73 10.00
CA VAL A 316 -3.29 27.96 9.06
C VAL A 316 -3.25 28.79 7.79
N THR A 317 -2.22 29.62 7.69
CA THR A 317 -2.10 30.68 6.68
C THR A 317 -2.08 30.09 5.27
N SER A 318 -1.67 28.83 5.12
CA SER A 318 -1.60 28.14 3.84
C SER A 318 -2.96 27.78 3.25
N LEU A 319 -3.99 27.45 4.04
CA LEU A 319 -5.32 27.13 3.49
C LEU A 319 -5.97 28.32 2.77
N ASN A 320 -5.63 29.54 3.16
CA ASN A 320 -6.10 30.77 2.52
C ASN A 320 -5.58 30.94 1.08
N SER A 321 -4.58 30.14 0.65
CA SER A 321 -4.11 30.17 -0.74
C SER A 321 -5.06 29.44 -1.70
N ILE A 322 -5.95 28.58 -1.19
CA ILE A 322 -6.98 27.93 -2.01
C ILE A 322 -8.13 28.92 -2.19
N THR A 323 -8.35 29.35 -3.44
CA THR A 323 -9.47 30.24 -3.77
C THR A 323 -10.80 29.54 -3.59
N GLY A 324 -11.88 30.29 -3.37
CA GLY A 324 -13.23 29.72 -3.30
C GLY A 324 -13.59 28.88 -4.53
N GLN A 325 -13.15 29.29 -5.73
CA GLN A 325 -13.36 28.53 -6.96
C GLN A 325 -12.63 27.19 -6.96
N GLN A 326 -11.37 27.14 -6.50
CA GLN A 326 -10.61 25.90 -6.38
C GLN A 326 -11.24 24.94 -5.35
N TRP A 327 -11.75 25.47 -4.24
CA TRP A 327 -12.55 24.70 -3.29
C TRP A 327 -13.78 24.08 -3.95
N TRP A 328 -14.53 24.88 -4.70
CA TRP A 328 -15.73 24.41 -5.38
C TRP A 328 -15.43 23.34 -6.44
N ASP A 329 -14.39 23.54 -7.26
CA ASP A 329 -14.01 22.57 -8.28
C ASP A 329 -13.56 21.25 -7.64
N MET A 330 -12.80 21.31 -6.53
CA MET A 330 -12.45 20.13 -5.75
C MET A 330 -13.67 19.43 -5.16
N MET A 331 -14.67 20.17 -4.62
CA MET A 331 -15.90 19.57 -4.10
C MET A 331 -16.67 18.84 -5.21
N ARG A 332 -16.81 19.43 -6.39
CA ARG A 332 -17.49 18.78 -7.52
C ARG A 332 -16.84 17.47 -7.91
N ASP A 333 -15.52 17.44 -8.03
CA ASP A 333 -14.78 16.23 -8.39
C ASP A 333 -14.77 15.20 -7.24
N ALA A 334 -14.78 15.66 -5.98
CA ALA A 334 -14.93 14.78 -4.83
C ALA A 334 -16.27 14.04 -4.86
N TRP A 335 -17.37 14.72 -5.18
CA TRP A 335 -18.70 14.09 -5.31
C TRP A 335 -18.81 13.15 -6.50
N LEU A 336 -18.09 13.42 -7.60
CA LEU A 336 -17.95 12.46 -8.68
C LEU A 336 -17.28 11.16 -8.20
N HIS A 337 -16.27 11.24 -7.33
CA HIS A 337 -15.61 10.03 -6.83
C HIS A 337 -16.37 9.35 -5.68
N ALA A 338 -17.10 10.13 -4.87
CA ALA A 338 -17.94 9.61 -3.79
C ALA A 338 -18.91 8.54 -4.30
N SER A 339 -19.49 8.70 -5.49
CA SER A 339 -20.40 7.71 -6.08
C SER A 339 -19.77 6.35 -6.40
N PHE A 340 -18.44 6.24 -6.38
CA PHE A 340 -17.71 4.99 -6.61
C PHE A 340 -17.14 4.38 -5.33
N THR A 341 -17.23 5.09 -4.19
CA THR A 341 -16.56 4.71 -2.93
C THR A 341 -17.53 4.47 -1.78
N THR A 342 -18.85 4.50 -2.04
CA THR A 342 -19.90 4.25 -1.03
C THR A 342 -19.86 2.87 -0.38
N ASP A 343 -19.22 1.90 -1.04
CA ASP A 343 -19.04 0.54 -0.52
C ASP A 343 -17.88 0.45 0.49
N ASP A 344 -16.98 1.43 0.49
CA ASP A 344 -15.92 1.56 1.49
C ASP A 344 -16.47 2.24 2.75
N ILE A 345 -16.45 1.52 3.87
CA ILE A 345 -16.97 2.01 5.16
C ILE A 345 -16.27 3.29 5.63
N HIS A 346 -14.99 3.46 5.32
CA HIS A 346 -14.19 4.61 5.76
C HIS A 346 -14.51 5.87 4.94
N CYS A 347 -14.82 5.68 3.65
CA CYS A 347 -15.30 6.75 2.77
C CYS A 347 -16.73 7.17 3.16
N PHE A 348 -17.56 6.20 3.56
CA PHE A 348 -18.93 6.44 4.01
C PHE A 348 -18.99 7.34 5.25
N GLU A 349 -18.16 7.11 6.27
CA GLU A 349 -18.09 7.94 7.48
C GLU A 349 -17.73 9.41 7.20
N PHE A 350 -17.12 9.70 6.05
CA PHE A 350 -16.71 11.05 5.66
C PHE A 350 -17.81 11.87 4.97
N LEU A 351 -18.82 11.23 4.40
CA LEU A 351 -19.85 11.91 3.59
C LEU A 351 -20.53 13.10 4.30
N PRO A 352 -20.85 13.06 5.61
CA PRO A 352 -21.42 14.22 6.28
C PRO A 352 -20.50 15.45 6.29
N VAL A 353 -19.18 15.23 6.45
CA VAL A 353 -18.19 16.32 6.41
C VAL A 353 -18.10 16.88 4.98
N LEU A 354 -18.14 16.01 3.97
CA LEU A 354 -18.17 16.41 2.57
C LEU A 354 -19.43 17.21 2.20
N VAL A 355 -20.58 16.86 2.79
CA VAL A 355 -21.84 17.62 2.66
C VAL A 355 -21.68 19.04 3.18
N GLU A 356 -21.14 19.22 4.38
CA GLU A 356 -20.93 20.54 4.96
C GLU A 356 -19.92 21.37 4.15
N GLY A 357 -18.86 20.73 3.65
CA GLY A 357 -17.92 21.36 2.71
C GLY A 357 -18.62 21.83 1.43
N ALA A 358 -19.44 20.98 0.80
CA ALA A 358 -20.17 21.33 -0.41
C ALA A 358 -21.18 22.47 -0.18
N LYS A 359 -21.96 22.43 0.91
CA LYS A 359 -22.86 23.52 1.30
C LYS A 359 -22.09 24.83 1.49
N ARG A 360 -20.93 24.76 2.13
CA ARG A 360 -20.07 25.94 2.36
C ARG A 360 -19.57 26.54 1.06
N TYR A 361 -19.17 25.76 0.06
CA TYR A 361 -18.52 26.31 -1.14
C TYR A 361 -19.42 26.45 -2.37
N MET A 362 -20.61 25.83 -2.39
CA MET A 362 -21.51 25.92 -3.56
C MET A 362 -21.94 27.36 -3.88
N HIS A 363 -22.15 28.23 -2.88
CA HIS A 363 -22.55 29.62 -3.15
C HIS A 363 -21.51 30.43 -3.94
N ILE A 364 -20.23 30.03 -3.92
CA ILE A 364 -19.17 30.73 -4.66
C ILE A 364 -19.42 30.66 -6.16
N ALA A 365 -19.86 29.52 -6.64
CA ALA A 365 -19.96 29.36 -8.07
C ALA A 365 -21.28 29.95 -8.64
N ALA A 366 -22.22 30.37 -7.77
CA ALA A 366 -23.28 31.31 -8.13
C ALA A 366 -22.74 32.69 -8.60
N GLN A 367 -21.47 33.01 -8.35
CA GLN A 367 -20.84 34.26 -8.82
C GLN A 367 -20.46 34.22 -10.31
N ASN A 368 -20.49 33.05 -10.98
CA ASN A 368 -20.13 32.88 -12.40
C ASN A 368 -21.31 32.32 -13.24
N TYR A 369 -22.28 33.20 -13.53
CA TYR A 369 -23.62 32.87 -14.01
C TYR A 369 -23.73 31.95 -15.26
N ILE A 370 -22.78 31.98 -16.20
CA ILE A 370 -22.97 31.32 -17.51
C ILE A 370 -22.71 29.81 -17.44
N ALA A 371 -21.70 29.37 -16.68
CA ALA A 371 -21.37 27.95 -16.53
C ALA A 371 -22.08 27.29 -15.34
N TRP A 372 -22.72 28.10 -14.49
CA TRP A 372 -23.24 27.68 -13.19
C TRP A 372 -24.38 26.67 -13.28
N GLU A 373 -25.40 26.94 -14.11
CA GLU A 373 -26.56 26.05 -14.24
C GLU A 373 -26.15 24.63 -14.64
N VAL A 374 -25.22 24.52 -15.59
CA VAL A 374 -24.71 23.24 -16.07
C VAL A 374 -23.92 22.53 -14.98
N HIS A 375 -23.02 23.23 -14.29
CA HIS A 375 -22.21 22.63 -13.23
C HIS A 375 -23.05 22.17 -12.04
N LEU A 376 -24.07 22.95 -11.64
CA LEU A 376 -24.93 22.62 -10.51
C LEU A 376 -25.87 21.44 -10.85
N LYS A 377 -26.38 21.35 -12.08
CA LYS A 377 -27.12 20.16 -12.54
C LYS A 377 -26.27 18.90 -12.49
N PHE A 378 -25.05 18.94 -13.04
CA PHE A 378 -24.14 17.80 -12.96
C PHE A 378 -23.80 17.44 -11.51
N PHE A 379 -23.62 18.44 -10.65
CA PHE A 379 -23.40 18.21 -9.22
C PHE A 379 -24.58 17.48 -8.57
N ILE A 380 -25.81 17.95 -8.79
CA ILE A 380 -27.04 17.29 -8.29
C ILE A 380 -27.12 15.84 -8.80
N GLU A 381 -26.85 15.59 -10.08
CA GLU A 381 -26.81 14.23 -10.63
C GLU A 381 -25.81 13.32 -9.89
N ARG A 382 -24.63 13.84 -9.51
CA ARG A 382 -23.65 13.07 -8.71
C ARG A 382 -24.13 12.82 -7.28
N VAL A 383 -24.75 13.81 -6.65
CA VAL A 383 -25.36 13.64 -5.33
C VAL A 383 -26.48 12.59 -5.39
N ASP A 384 -27.31 12.60 -6.44
CA ASP A 384 -28.39 11.61 -6.65
C ASP A 384 -27.82 10.19 -6.75
N HIS A 385 -26.75 9.99 -7.51
CA HIS A 385 -26.07 8.68 -7.56
C HIS A 385 -25.57 8.20 -6.19
N VAL A 386 -25.07 9.10 -5.34
CA VAL A 386 -24.68 8.75 -3.98
C VAL A 386 -25.91 8.40 -3.14
N VAL A 387 -27.00 9.17 -3.23
CA VAL A 387 -28.25 8.86 -2.52
C VAL A 387 -28.76 7.48 -2.89
N ASP A 388 -28.80 7.14 -4.18
CA ASP A 388 -29.26 5.82 -4.67
C ASP A 388 -28.39 4.68 -4.10
N ALA A 389 -27.06 4.87 -4.07
CA ALA A 389 -26.13 3.91 -3.50
C ALA A 389 -26.32 3.75 -1.98
N LEU A 390 -26.56 4.86 -1.27
CA LEU A 390 -26.83 4.85 0.17
C LEU A 390 -28.15 4.17 0.51
N GLU A 391 -29.21 4.40 -0.24
CA GLU A 391 -30.51 3.72 -0.03
C GLU A 391 -30.41 2.21 -0.29
N THR A 392 -29.61 1.82 -1.29
CA THR A 392 -29.31 0.42 -1.57
C THR A 392 -28.56 -0.23 -0.39
N ARG A 393 -27.57 0.47 0.17
CA ARG A 393 -26.78 0.00 1.31
C ARG A 393 -27.59 -0.05 2.61
N ASP A 394 -28.40 0.97 2.91
CA ASP A 394 -29.21 1.03 4.13
C ASP A 394 -30.23 -0.11 4.17
N SER A 395 -30.81 -0.46 3.02
CA SER A 395 -31.67 -1.63 2.86
C SER A 395 -30.98 -2.97 3.20
N GLN A 396 -29.64 -3.01 3.15
CA GLN A 396 -28.84 -4.21 3.42
C GLN A 396 -28.26 -4.23 4.84
N GLN A 397 -27.84 -3.08 5.37
CA GLN A 397 -27.00 -2.99 6.58
C GLN A 397 -27.64 -2.22 7.75
N GLY A 398 -28.57 -1.30 7.49
CA GLY A 398 -29.27 -0.51 8.52
C GLY A 398 -28.42 0.46 9.34
N ASP A 399 -27.17 0.73 8.92
CA ASP A 399 -26.24 1.69 9.55
C ASP A 399 -26.17 3.03 8.80
N GLY A 400 -27.04 3.22 7.79
CA GLY A 400 -26.94 4.25 6.76
C GLY A 400 -27.75 5.54 6.99
N GLU A 401 -28.77 5.49 7.85
CA GLU A 401 -29.86 6.48 7.83
C GLU A 401 -29.38 7.93 8.01
N GLY A 402 -28.54 8.21 9.01
CA GLY A 402 -28.08 9.57 9.29
C GLY A 402 -27.24 10.18 8.15
N VAL A 403 -26.41 9.37 7.51
CA VAL A 403 -25.59 9.80 6.36
C VAL A 403 -26.49 10.05 5.15
N ALA A 404 -27.43 9.14 4.87
CA ALA A 404 -28.37 9.30 3.76
C ALA A 404 -29.22 10.58 3.92
N VAL A 405 -29.66 10.91 5.13
CA VAL A 405 -30.38 12.16 5.43
C VAL A 405 -29.51 13.38 5.10
N ALA A 406 -28.26 13.42 5.56
CA ALA A 406 -27.36 14.54 5.28
C ALA A 406 -27.12 14.75 3.77
N VAL A 407 -26.93 13.67 3.02
CA VAL A 407 -26.74 13.75 1.56
C VAL A 407 -28.03 14.21 0.85
N LYS A 408 -29.20 13.77 1.31
CA LYS A 408 -30.50 14.25 0.80
C LYS A 408 -30.72 15.73 1.08
N GLU A 409 -30.31 16.22 2.24
CA GLU A 409 -30.37 17.65 2.55
C GLU A 409 -29.47 18.48 1.62
N LEU A 410 -28.26 18.00 1.32
CA LEU A 410 -27.39 18.63 0.33
C LEU A 410 -28.05 18.70 -1.05
N ARG A 411 -28.67 17.59 -1.48
CA ARG A 411 -29.42 17.52 -2.74
C ARG A 411 -30.49 18.61 -2.79
N THR A 412 -31.33 18.69 -1.76
CA THR A 412 -32.39 19.71 -1.66
C THR A 412 -31.81 21.12 -1.70
N ALA A 413 -30.77 21.40 -0.92
CA ALA A 413 -30.14 22.72 -0.91
C ALA A 413 -29.55 23.12 -2.29
N ALA A 414 -28.97 22.16 -3.02
CA ALA A 414 -28.48 22.39 -4.37
C ALA A 414 -29.62 22.59 -5.38
N SER A 415 -30.73 21.85 -5.27
CA SER A 415 -31.92 22.04 -6.10
C SER A 415 -32.57 23.41 -5.87
N ASP A 416 -32.77 23.82 -4.61
CA ASP A 416 -33.34 25.11 -4.26
C ASP A 416 -32.50 26.26 -4.85
N MET A 417 -31.16 26.16 -4.73
CA MET A 417 -30.23 27.12 -5.30
C MET A 417 -30.31 27.19 -6.84
N LEU A 418 -30.55 26.06 -7.51
CA LEU A 418 -30.75 26.01 -8.96
C LEU A 418 -32.06 26.70 -9.36
N GLU A 419 -33.15 26.47 -8.61
CA GLU A 419 -34.46 27.07 -8.87
C GLU A 419 -34.47 28.60 -8.68
N GLU A 420 -33.82 29.09 -7.62
CA GLU A 420 -33.63 30.52 -7.37
C GLU A 420 -32.90 31.21 -8.53
N LEU A 421 -31.89 30.55 -9.08
CA LEU A 421 -31.12 31.07 -10.21
C LEU A 421 -31.94 31.13 -11.50
N VAL A 422 -32.65 30.04 -11.83
CA VAL A 422 -33.52 29.98 -13.01
C VAL A 422 -34.63 31.04 -12.91
N SER A 423 -35.18 31.25 -11.72
CA SER A 423 -36.19 32.28 -11.46
C SER A 423 -35.62 33.68 -11.63
N SER A 424 -34.40 33.94 -11.14
CA SER A 424 -33.72 35.23 -11.27
C SER A 424 -33.41 35.59 -12.73
N GLN A 425 -33.07 34.62 -13.58
CA GLN A 425 -32.80 34.86 -15.00
C GLN A 425 -34.07 35.26 -15.79
N ARG A 426 -35.22 34.67 -15.47
CA ARG A 426 -36.50 34.98 -16.15
C ARG A 426 -36.95 36.43 -15.94
N VAL A 427 -36.55 37.06 -14.85
CA VAL A 427 -36.92 38.45 -14.54
C VAL A 427 -36.09 39.46 -15.34
N VAL A 428 -34.90 39.06 -15.82
CA VAL A 428 -33.92 39.97 -16.46
C VAL A 428 -33.97 39.93 -17.99
N SER A 429 -34.68 38.98 -18.60
CA SER A 429 -34.89 38.91 -20.06
C SER A 429 -36.27 39.48 -20.45
N PRO A 430 -36.34 40.73 -20.98
CA PRO A 430 -37.58 41.32 -21.50
C PRO A 430 -38.07 40.68 -22.81
#